data_AF-A0A6J7PDM3-F1
#
_entry.id   AF-A0A6J7PDM3-F1
#
_cell.length_a   1.000
_cell.length_b   1.000
_cell.length_c   1.000
_cell.angle_alpha   90.00
_cell.angle_beta   90.00
_cell.angle_gamma   90.00
#
_symmetry.space_group_name_H-M   'P 1'
#
loop_
_entity.id
_entity.type
_entity.pdbx_description
1 polymer ?
#
loop_
_entity_poly.entity_id
_entity_poly.type
_entity_poly.pdbx_seq_one_letter_code
_entity_poly.pdbx_strand_id
1 'polypeptide(L)'
;MKGWGIRCVSDRPWVTAAETCECAIAYLAVGEVDIAKELFAWAQQLRTEGERYWTGIVIPEEVHFPGGEQSTYTSAAVILAADALGGKSATSGLFSDHSALPDVSAPS
;
A
#
# COMPACT_ATOMS: atom_id res chain seq x y z
N MET A 1 -2.77 -9.65 7.62
CA MET A 1 -3.82 -10.68 7.63
C MET A 1 -3.77 -11.40 6.31
N LYS A 2 -3.35 -12.68 6.35
CA LYS A 2 -3.11 -13.48 5.14
C LYS A 2 -4.38 -13.51 4.28
N GLY A 3 -4.23 -13.23 2.98
CA GLY A 3 -5.34 -13.16 2.03
C GLY A 3 -6.08 -11.81 1.99
N TRP A 4 -5.82 -10.89 2.92
CA TRP A 4 -6.57 -9.63 3.02
C TRP A 4 -5.71 -8.38 2.93
N GLY A 5 -4.51 -8.35 3.53
CA GLY A 5 -3.67 -7.16 3.56
C GLY A 5 -3.07 -6.87 4.94
N ILE A 6 -2.75 -5.61 5.22
CA ILE A 6 -2.11 -5.14 6.46
C ILE A 6 -3.09 -4.37 7.33
N ARG A 7 -2.90 -4.46 8.64
CA ARG A 7 -3.73 -3.73 9.60
C ARG A 7 -3.18 -2.33 9.83
N CYS A 8 -4.08 -1.33 9.87
CA CYS A 8 -3.68 0.05 10.18
C CYS A 8 -3.39 0.28 11.67
N VAL A 9 -3.96 -0.55 12.55
CA VAL A 9 -3.72 -0.50 14.01
C VAL A 9 -3.56 -1.91 14.59
N SER A 10 -2.88 -2.02 15.73
CA SER A 10 -2.50 -3.31 16.33
C SER A 10 -3.63 -4.00 17.10
N ASP A 11 -4.60 -3.23 17.60
CA ASP A 11 -5.68 -3.68 18.49
C ASP A 11 -7.02 -3.89 17.79
N ARG A 12 -7.14 -3.51 16.52
CA ARG A 12 -8.36 -3.69 15.70
C ARG A 12 -8.09 -4.55 14.47
N PRO A 13 -9.10 -5.31 14.00
CA PRO A 13 -8.95 -6.15 12.82
C PRO A 13 -9.27 -5.39 11.52
N TRP A 14 -8.84 -4.13 11.44
CA TRP A 14 -9.08 -3.27 10.28
C TRP A 14 -7.92 -3.42 9.31
N VAL A 15 -8.19 -3.91 8.12
CA VAL A 15 -7.25 -3.99 7.01
C VAL A 15 -7.51 -2.83 6.06
N THR A 16 -6.47 -2.15 5.61
CA THR A 16 -6.58 -0.95 4.78
C THR A 16 -5.73 -1.08 3.53
N ALA A 17 -6.23 -0.54 2.41
CA ALA A 17 -5.50 -0.61 1.14
C ALA A 17 -4.19 0.20 1.20
N ALA A 18 -4.20 1.37 1.83
CA ALA A 18 -3.02 2.23 1.92
C ALA A 18 -1.86 1.52 2.65
N GLU A 19 -2.07 1.07 3.88
CA GLU A 19 -1.04 0.38 4.68
C GLU A 19 -0.60 -0.94 4.04
N THR A 20 -1.49 -1.61 3.29
CA THR A 20 -1.11 -2.79 2.50
C THR A 20 -0.15 -2.41 1.36
N CYS A 21 -0.42 -1.34 0.62
CA CYS A 21 0.44 -0.83 -0.45
C CYS A 21 1.76 -0.26 0.08
N GLU A 22 1.75 0.47 1.19
CA GLU A 22 2.96 0.98 1.83
C GLU A 22 3.85 -0.15 2.33
N CYS A 23 3.25 -1.20 2.92
CA CYS A 23 3.99 -2.40 3.28
C CYS A 23 4.55 -3.13 2.06
N ALA A 24 3.81 -3.18 0.95
CA ALA A 24 4.33 -3.73 -0.31
C ALA A 24 5.58 -2.97 -0.80
N ILE A 25 5.55 -1.63 -0.76
CA ILE A 25 6.71 -0.78 -1.09
C ILE A 25 7.88 -1.08 -0.15
N ALA A 26 7.63 -1.24 1.16
CA ALA A 26 8.67 -1.57 2.13
C ALA A 26 9.33 -2.94 1.86
N TYR A 27 8.55 -3.97 1.49
CA TYR A 27 9.10 -5.26 1.06
C TYR A 27 9.89 -5.15 -0.25
N LEU A 28 9.40 -4.35 -1.20
CA LEU A 28 10.13 -4.08 -2.43
C LEU A 28 11.49 -3.43 -2.14
N ALA A 29 11.57 -2.53 -1.15
CA ALA A 29 12.80 -1.84 -0.76
C ALA A 29 13.88 -2.75 -0.19
N VAL A 30 13.49 -3.91 0.35
CA VAL A 30 14.42 -4.93 0.87
C VAL A 30 14.63 -6.10 -0.11
N GLY A 31 14.13 -5.98 -1.34
CA GLY A 31 14.29 -6.99 -2.39
C GLY A 31 13.29 -8.15 -2.35
N GLU A 32 12.30 -8.10 -1.46
CA GLU A 32 11.26 -9.13 -1.29
C GLU A 32 10.10 -8.91 -2.27
N VAL A 33 10.42 -9.01 -3.57
CA VAL A 33 9.51 -8.64 -4.67
C VAL A 33 8.23 -9.48 -4.69
N ASP A 34 8.32 -10.78 -4.39
CA ASP A 34 7.16 -11.68 -4.46
C ASP A 34 6.15 -11.39 -3.34
N ILE A 35 6.63 -11.06 -2.14
CA ILE A 35 5.79 -10.62 -1.02
C ILE A 35 5.12 -9.28 -1.37
N ALA A 36 5.88 -8.35 -1.96
CA ALA A 36 5.34 -7.06 -2.39
C ALA A 36 4.20 -7.23 -3.42
N LYS A 37 4.36 -8.13 -4.40
CA LYS A 37 3.31 -8.46 -5.38
C LYS A 37 2.09 -9.12 -4.73
N GLU A 38 2.29 -10.02 -3.78
CA GLU A 38 1.19 -10.67 -3.05
C GLU A 38 0.37 -9.65 -2.26
N LEU A 39 1.03 -8.75 -1.52
CA LEU A 39 0.38 -7.67 -0.79
C LEU A 39 -0.41 -6.75 -1.72
N PHE A 40 0.21 -6.34 -2.84
CA PHE A 40 -0.46 -5.51 -3.83
C PHE A 40 -1.69 -6.21 -4.42
N ALA A 41 -1.59 -7.50 -4.73
CA ALA A 41 -2.73 -8.29 -5.19
C ALA A 41 -3.87 -8.33 -4.15
N TRP A 42 -3.55 -8.44 -2.86
CA TRP A 42 -4.57 -8.36 -1.81
C TRP A 42 -5.23 -6.99 -1.72
N ALA A 43 -4.47 -5.90 -1.86
CA ALA A 43 -5.01 -4.53 -1.86
C ALA A 43 -6.03 -4.30 -2.99
N GLN A 44 -5.88 -5.00 -4.13
CA GLN A 44 -6.84 -4.91 -5.24
C GLN A 44 -8.25 -5.38 -4.89
N GLN A 45 -8.45 -6.17 -3.84
CA GLN A 45 -9.77 -6.59 -3.37
C GLN A 45 -10.62 -5.42 -2.86
N LEU A 46 -9.99 -4.30 -2.50
CA LEU A 46 -10.68 -3.08 -2.05
C LEU A 46 -10.99 -2.12 -3.19
N ARG A 47 -10.71 -2.48 -4.45
CA ARG A 47 -11.05 -1.66 -5.61
C ARG A 47 -12.57 -1.68 -5.85
N THR A 48 -13.14 -0.50 -6.08
CA THR A 48 -14.57 -0.33 -6.36
C THR A 48 -14.86 -0.34 -7.85
N GLU A 49 -16.13 -0.53 -8.24
CA GLU A 49 -16.56 -0.45 -9.64
C GLU A 49 -16.29 0.93 -10.27
N GLY A 50 -16.33 1.99 -9.46
CA GLY A 50 -16.00 3.36 -9.88
C GLY A 50 -14.50 3.66 -9.96
N GLU A 51 -13.66 2.63 -10.02
CA GLU A 51 -12.19 2.68 -10.11
C GLU A 51 -11.47 3.35 -8.93
N ARG A 52 -12.20 3.64 -7.86
CA ARG A 52 -11.66 4.09 -6.58
C ARG A 52 -11.30 2.90 -5.69
N TYR A 53 -10.83 3.17 -4.48
CA TYR A 53 -10.58 2.14 -3.47
C TYR A 53 -11.34 2.49 -2.21
N TRP A 54 -11.98 1.48 -1.59
CA TRP A 54 -12.40 1.58 -0.20
C TRP A 54 -11.17 1.78 0.67
N THR A 55 -11.28 2.64 1.68
CA THR A 55 -10.16 2.87 2.60
C THR A 55 -9.74 1.57 3.29
N GLY A 56 -10.70 0.77 3.77
CA GLY A 56 -10.42 -0.48 4.44
C GLY A 56 -11.65 -1.36 4.66
N ILE A 57 -11.41 -2.47 5.37
CA ILE A 57 -12.36 -3.54 5.64
C ILE A 57 -12.10 -4.13 7.04
N VAL A 58 -13.16 -4.50 7.74
CA VAL A 58 -13.12 -5.21 9.02
C VAL A 58 -13.16 -6.71 8.73
N ILE A 59 -12.24 -7.49 9.30
CA ILE A 59 -12.18 -8.95 9.12
C ILE A 59 -12.43 -9.65 10.47
N PRO A 60 -13.28 -10.70 10.54
CA PRO A 60 -13.87 -11.47 9.44
C PRO A 60 -15.23 -10.98 8.93
N GLU A 61 -15.76 -9.86 9.42
CA GLU A 61 -17.11 -9.40 9.07
C GLU A 61 -17.23 -8.93 7.61
N GLU A 62 -16.10 -8.66 6.95
CA GLU A 62 -15.99 -8.18 5.57
C GLU A 62 -16.77 -6.89 5.29
N VAL A 63 -16.91 -6.06 6.32
CA VAL A 63 -17.61 -4.76 6.24
C VAL A 63 -16.60 -3.65 6.00
N HIS A 64 -16.90 -2.75 5.07
CA HIS A 64 -16.01 -1.64 4.74
C HIS A 64 -15.93 -0.60 5.87
N PHE A 65 -14.72 -0.08 6.08
CA PHE A 65 -14.40 0.85 7.14
C PHE A 65 -13.33 1.86 6.70
N PRO A 66 -13.40 3.13 7.15
CA PRO A 66 -14.53 3.77 7.83
C PRO A 66 -15.69 4.00 6.84
N GLY A 67 -16.93 4.00 7.36
CA GLY A 67 -18.17 3.82 6.58
C GLY A 67 -18.24 4.53 5.22
N GLY A 68 -18.17 3.75 4.14
CA GLY A 68 -18.30 4.25 2.77
C GLY A 68 -17.13 5.11 2.27
N GLU A 69 -16.02 5.20 3.02
CA GLU A 69 -14.92 6.08 2.69
C GLU A 69 -14.04 5.54 1.55
N GLN A 70 -13.69 6.43 0.63
CA GLN A 70 -12.80 6.17 -0.49
C GLN A 70 -11.80 7.33 -0.61
N SER A 71 -10.86 7.39 0.34
CA SER A 71 -9.94 8.52 0.46
C SER A 71 -9.02 8.65 -0.76
N THR A 72 -8.65 9.88 -1.11
CA THR A 72 -7.67 10.13 -2.18
C THR A 72 -6.28 9.63 -1.81
N TYR A 73 -5.94 9.65 -0.52
CA TYR A 73 -4.70 9.09 0.00
C TYR A 73 -4.60 7.58 -0.26
N THR A 74 -5.70 6.83 -0.07
CA THR A 74 -5.75 5.40 -0.41
C THR A 74 -5.42 5.16 -1.88
N SER A 75 -6.07 5.88 -2.78
CA SER A 75 -5.78 5.77 -4.22
C SER A 75 -4.34 6.19 -4.55
N ALA A 76 -3.79 7.20 -3.87
CA ALA A 76 -2.41 7.64 -4.07
C ALA A 76 -1.42 6.53 -3.66
N ALA A 77 -1.60 5.90 -2.50
CA ALA A 77 -0.76 4.78 -2.05
C ALA A 77 -0.77 3.61 -3.05
N VAL A 78 -1.93 3.28 -3.61
CA VAL A 78 -2.06 2.26 -4.66
C VAL A 78 -1.26 2.64 -5.92
N ILE A 79 -1.37 3.87 -6.40
CA ILE A 79 -0.64 4.35 -7.58
C ILE A 79 0.87 4.29 -7.34
N LEU A 80 1.34 4.73 -6.16
CA LEU A 80 2.75 4.67 -5.80
C LEU A 80 3.27 3.23 -5.75
N ALA A 81 2.53 2.30 -5.16
CA ALA A 81 2.91 0.90 -5.13
C ALA A 81 2.93 0.27 -6.54
N ALA A 82 1.95 0.61 -7.39
CA ALA A 82 1.90 0.16 -8.77
C ALA A 82 3.09 0.67 -9.60
N ASP A 83 3.47 1.94 -9.44
CA ASP A 83 4.61 2.53 -10.13
C ASP A 83 5.93 1.89 -9.67
N ALA A 84 6.10 1.70 -8.36
CA ALA A 84 7.28 1.08 -7.78
C ALA A 84 7.44 -0.39 -8.24
N LEU A 85 6.36 -1.18 -8.21
CA LEU A 85 6.35 -2.55 -8.72
C LEU A 85 6.55 -2.62 -10.24
N GLY A 86 6.05 -1.62 -10.96
CA GLY A 86 6.16 -1.52 -12.41
C GLY A 86 7.58 -1.21 -12.88
N GLY A 87 8.32 -0.37 -12.14
CA GLY A 87 9.73 -0.06 -12.41
C GLY A 87 9.99 0.67 -13.73
N LYS A 88 8.97 1.29 -14.34
CA LYS A 88 9.05 1.88 -15.70
C LYS A 88 9.17 3.39 -15.70
N SER A 89 8.62 4.08 -14.72
CA SER A 89 8.70 5.53 -14.64
C SER A 89 10.08 5.96 -14.11
N ALA A 90 10.47 7.19 -14.42
CA ALA A 90 11.69 7.80 -13.88
C ALA A 90 11.67 7.92 -12.34
N THR A 91 10.49 7.84 -11.70
CA THR A 91 10.30 7.99 -10.26
C THR A 91 9.95 6.68 -9.55
N SER A 92 9.94 5.55 -10.26
CA SER A 92 9.51 4.25 -9.71
C SER A 92 10.37 3.79 -8.52
N GLY A 93 11.65 4.16 -8.50
CA GLY A 93 12.55 3.90 -7.38
C GLY A 93 12.37 4.83 -6.17
N LEU A 94 11.59 5.92 -6.26
CA LEU A 94 11.61 7.01 -5.26
C LEU A 94 11.31 6.54 -3.82
N PHE A 95 10.38 5.58 -3.67
CA PHE A 95 9.97 5.06 -2.37
C PHE A 95 10.49 3.65 -2.06
N SER A 96 11.24 3.03 -2.98
CA SER A 96 11.75 1.66 -2.83
C SER A 96 13.27 1.56 -2.93
N ASP A 97 13.94 2.53 -3.54
CA ASP A 97 15.40 2.58 -3.62
C ASP A 97 15.94 3.67 -2.70
N HIS A 98 16.47 3.26 -1.54
CA HIS A 98 17.07 4.18 -0.58
C HIS A 98 18.30 4.91 -1.12
N SER A 99 18.95 4.40 -2.16
CA SER A 99 20.12 5.04 -2.77
C SER A 99 19.75 6.13 -3.78
N ALA A 100 18.49 6.18 -4.21
CA ALA A 100 17.99 7.18 -5.15
C ALA A 100 17.75 8.56 -4.50
N LEU A 101 17.68 8.62 -3.16
CA LEU A 101 17.52 9.87 -2.42
C LEU A 101 18.90 10.43 -2.03
N PRO A 102 19.09 11.76 -2.10
CA PRO A 102 20.30 12.37 -1.58
C PRO A 102 20.40 12.11 -0.08
N ASP A 103 21.63 11.98 0.42
CA ASP A 103 21.88 11.92 1.85
C ASP A 103 21.24 13.14 2.52
N VAL A 104 20.42 12.88 3.53
CA VAL A 104 19.89 13.95 4.39
C VAL A 104 21.04 14.38 5.27
N SER A 105 21.92 15.26 4.77
CA SER A 105 22.95 15.87 5.61
C SER A 105 22.25 16.55 6.77
N ALA A 106 22.51 16.08 8.00
CA ALA A 106 22.06 16.77 9.20
C ALA A 106 22.51 18.24 9.12
N PRO A 107 21.68 19.21 9.55
CA PRO A 107 22.09 20.61 9.54
C PRO A 107 23.39 20.75 10.33
N SER A 108 24.37 21.39 9.69
CA SER A 108 25.68 21.74 10.26
C SER A 108 25.56 22.59 11.52
#